data_AF-A0A915EJJ6-F1
#
_entry.id   AF-A0A915EJJ6-F1
#
_cell.length_a   1.000
_cell.length_b   1.000
_cell.length_c   1.000
_cell.angle_alpha   90.00
_cell.angle_beta   90.00
_cell.angle_gamma   90.00
#
_symmetry.space_group_name_H-M   'P 1'
#
loop_
_entity.id
_entity.type
_entity.pdbx_description
1 polymer ?
#
loop_
_entity_poly.entity_id
_entity_poly.type
_entity_poly.pdbx_seq_one_letter_code
_entity_poly.pdbx_strand_id
1 'polypeptide(L)'
;MWSVSILTDVVIVVTALQDPVFSKPLIHTTLISSTNSNYLIAQHYILLFIVICTTILDYMVFVKNKRYKNRQDDYNLSKSYQISENIVTLKFILPLDIAFALFLSTHLTGAVILRAMKSSVSPANFHACYDILYNIIHLHSLVTLLIFLRCAKYFKARPVMIEIDQHRVMYLSSCKRSGLKT
;
A
#
# COMPACT_ATOMS: atom_id res chain seq x y z
N MET A 1 -3.78 -13.29 7.74
CA MET A 1 -2.59 -12.44 7.51
C MET A 1 -1.91 -12.06 8.82
N TRP A 2 -2.61 -11.40 9.75
CA TRP A 2 -2.06 -11.03 11.07
C TRP A 2 -1.56 -12.22 11.90
N SER A 3 -2.31 -13.32 11.91
CA SER A 3 -1.91 -14.57 12.59
C SER A 3 -0.65 -15.22 12.01
N VAL A 4 -0.47 -15.15 10.69
CA VAL A 4 0.75 -15.63 10.03
C VAL A 4 1.92 -14.73 10.39
N SER A 5 1.73 -13.40 10.36
CA SER A 5 2.75 -12.42 10.74
C SER A 5 3.24 -12.64 12.17
N ILE A 6 2.32 -12.76 13.13
CA ILE A 6 2.63 -13.04 14.55
C ILE A 6 3.40 -14.35 14.69
N LEU A 7 3.01 -15.40 13.95
CA LEU A 7 3.71 -16.69 14.00
C LEU A 7 5.15 -16.56 13.47
N THR A 8 5.36 -15.84 12.36
CA THR A 8 6.71 -15.51 11.86
C THR A 8 7.50 -14.70 12.87
N ASP A 9 6.91 -13.69 13.51
CA ASP A 9 7.58 -12.86 14.51
C ASP A 9 8.03 -13.69 15.73
N VAL A 10 7.17 -14.61 16.20
CA VAL A 10 7.52 -15.57 17.26
C VAL A 10 8.66 -16.48 16.83
N VAL A 11 8.63 -17.00 15.60
CA VAL A 11 9.72 -17.83 15.06
C VAL A 11 11.03 -17.05 15.01
N ILE A 12 11.00 -15.80 14.53
CA ILE A 12 12.15 -14.89 14.46
C ILE A 12 12.72 -14.63 15.87
N VAL A 13 11.87 -14.37 16.86
CA VAL A 13 12.30 -14.14 18.25
C VAL A 13 12.93 -15.39 18.85
N VAL A 14 12.30 -16.56 18.73
CA VAL A 14 12.80 -17.82 19.30
C VAL A 14 14.14 -18.20 18.71
N THR A 15 14.27 -18.08 17.39
CA THR A 15 15.51 -18.42 16.67
C THR A 15 16.61 -17.38 16.90
N ALA A 16 16.26 -16.13 17.23
CA ALA A 16 17.23 -15.11 17.63
C ALA A 16 17.81 -15.35 19.02
N LEU A 17 16.99 -15.85 19.95
CA LEU A 17 17.41 -16.18 21.32
C LEU A 17 18.36 -17.38 21.39
N GLN A 18 18.46 -18.16 20.31
CA GLN A 18 19.28 -19.37 20.23
C GLN A 18 20.67 -19.17 19.61
N ASP A 19 20.96 -18.01 19.00
CA ASP A 19 22.20 -17.82 18.22
C ASP A 19 23.28 -17.08 19.05
N PRO A 20 24.49 -17.66 19.26
CA PRO A 20 25.53 -17.07 20.10
C PRO A 20 26.28 -15.89 19.46
N VAL A 21 26.08 -15.59 18.16
CA VAL A 21 26.78 -14.50 17.45
C VAL A 21 25.85 -13.75 16.49
N PHE A 22 25.64 -12.46 16.75
CA PHE A 22 24.99 -11.51 15.84
C PHE A 22 25.87 -11.23 14.62
N SER A 23 25.78 -12.05 13.58
CA SER A 23 26.77 -12.04 12.48
C SER A 23 26.26 -11.52 11.13
N LYS A 24 24.98 -11.16 10.98
CA LYS A 24 24.45 -10.70 9.68
C LYS A 24 23.59 -9.43 9.79
N PRO A 25 24.11 -8.27 9.34
CA PRO A 25 23.41 -6.99 9.40
C PRO A 25 22.23 -6.93 8.41
N LEU A 26 21.02 -7.10 8.93
CA LEU A 26 19.92 -6.18 8.63
C LEU A 26 19.81 -5.35 9.92
N ILE A 27 20.43 -4.18 9.92
CA ILE A 27 21.04 -3.54 11.12
C ILE A 27 20.08 -3.18 12.26
N HIS A 28 18.76 -3.29 12.07
CA HIS A 28 17.78 -2.74 13.02
C HIS A 28 16.78 -3.71 13.63
N THR A 29 16.88 -5.02 13.36
CA THR A 29 16.31 -6.00 14.28
C THR A 29 17.44 -6.52 15.14
N THR A 30 17.44 -6.14 16.42
CA THR A 30 18.34 -6.66 17.48
C THR A 30 18.20 -8.17 17.71
N LEU A 31 17.44 -8.86 16.85
CA LEU A 31 17.11 -10.28 16.82
C LEU A 31 17.57 -10.95 15.51
N ILE A 32 18.35 -10.28 14.64
CA ILE A 32 18.84 -10.94 13.42
C ILE A 32 20.15 -11.65 13.69
N SER A 33 20.06 -12.97 13.64
CA SER A 33 21.18 -13.86 13.73
C SER A 33 21.67 -14.33 12.35
N SER A 34 22.79 -15.04 12.31
CA SER A 34 23.31 -15.71 11.10
C SER A 34 22.30 -16.63 10.44
N THR A 35 21.49 -17.27 11.28
CA THR A 35 20.54 -18.33 10.96
C THR A 35 19.22 -17.77 10.43
N ASN A 36 18.76 -16.63 10.95
CA ASN A 36 17.43 -16.08 10.61
C ASN A 36 17.46 -15.01 9.53
N SER A 37 18.65 -14.47 9.23
CA SER A 37 18.79 -13.40 8.24
C SER A 37 18.15 -13.79 6.90
N ASN A 38 18.35 -15.02 6.44
CA ASN A 38 17.86 -15.47 5.14
C ASN A 38 16.34 -15.59 5.11
N TYR A 39 15.72 -16.07 6.19
CA TYR A 39 14.27 -16.14 6.33
C TYR A 39 13.63 -14.75 6.34
N LEU A 40 14.22 -13.81 7.10
CA LEU A 40 13.78 -12.42 7.13
C LEU A 40 13.89 -11.74 5.77
N ILE A 41 14.99 -11.96 5.05
CA ILE A 41 15.18 -11.44 3.69
C ILE A 41 14.10 -12.02 2.75
N ALA A 42 13.87 -13.34 2.80
CA ALA A 42 12.85 -13.99 1.98
C ALA A 42 11.45 -13.45 2.29
N GLN A 43 11.11 -13.25 3.56
CA GLN A 43 9.83 -12.68 3.98
C GLN A 43 9.61 -11.28 3.39
N HIS A 44 10.63 -10.41 3.38
CA HIS A 44 10.51 -9.08 2.79
C HIS A 44 10.32 -9.13 1.27
N TYR A 45 10.95 -10.07 0.56
CA TYR A 45 10.69 -10.26 -0.88
C TYR A 45 9.29 -10.78 -1.15
N ILE A 46 8.79 -11.73 -0.34
CA ILE A 46 7.42 -12.23 -0.45
C ILE A 46 6.43 -11.08 -0.18
N LEU A 47 6.69 -10.25 0.83
CA LEU A 47 5.88 -9.06 1.11
C LEU A 47 5.86 -8.12 -0.10
N LEU A 48 7.02 -7.81 -0.69
CA LEU A 48 7.10 -6.97 -1.89
C LEU A 48 6.28 -7.56 -3.04
N PHE A 49 6.41 -8.87 -3.28
CA PHE A 49 5.63 -9.56 -4.31
C PHE A 49 4.12 -9.42 -4.08
N ILE A 50 3.66 -9.68 -2.84
CA ILE A 50 2.25 -9.54 -2.47
C ILE A 50 1.77 -8.10 -2.71
N VAL A 51 2.52 -7.11 -2.25
CA VAL A 51 2.17 -5.68 -2.38
C VAL A 51 2.07 -5.27 -3.86
N ILE A 52 2.98 -5.75 -4.72
CA ILE A 52 2.91 -5.50 -6.16
C ILE A 52 1.63 -6.14 -6.74
N CYS A 53 1.34 -7.39 -6.38
CA CYS A 53 0.13 -8.08 -6.83
C CYS A 53 -1.15 -7.36 -6.38
N THR A 54 -1.26 -6.94 -5.11
CA THR A 54 -2.43 -6.22 -4.60
C THR A 54 -2.58 -4.88 -5.31
N THR A 55 -1.49 -4.14 -5.50
CA THR A 55 -1.50 -2.86 -6.22
C THR A 55 -2.05 -3.01 -7.65
N ILE A 56 -1.62 -4.06 -8.36
CA ILE A 56 -2.10 -4.35 -9.73
C ILE A 56 -3.60 -4.70 -9.72
N LEU A 57 -4.02 -5.57 -8.79
CA LEU A 57 -5.42 -5.97 -8.68
C LEU A 57 -6.31 -4.77 -8.35
N ASP A 58 -5.92 -3.92 -7.41
CA ASP A 58 -6.64 -2.70 -7.05
C ASP A 58 -6.73 -1.73 -8.23
N TYR A 59 -5.65 -1.57 -9.00
CA TYR A 59 -5.67 -0.78 -10.22
C TYR A 59 -6.65 -1.34 -11.26
N MET A 60 -6.65 -2.66 -11.48
CA MET A 60 -7.59 -3.31 -12.40
C MET A 60 -9.04 -3.11 -11.96
N VAL A 61 -9.33 -3.25 -10.67
CA VAL A 61 -10.66 -3.02 -10.10
C VAL A 61 -11.06 -1.55 -10.25
N PHE A 62 -10.14 -0.61 -10.04
CA PHE A 62 -10.37 0.82 -10.24
C PHE A 62 -10.75 1.14 -11.69
N VAL A 63 -10.00 0.62 -12.66
CA VAL A 63 -10.28 0.81 -14.09
C VAL A 63 -11.62 0.19 -14.47
N LYS A 64 -11.92 -1.02 -14.00
CA LYS A 64 -13.22 -1.69 -14.24
C LYS A 64 -14.38 -0.86 -13.69
N ASN A 65 -14.32 -0.43 -12.43
CA ASN A 65 -15.37 0.38 -11.82
C ASN A 65 -15.56 1.73 -12.54
N LYS A 66 -14.47 2.38 -12.96
CA LYS A 66 -14.55 3.62 -13.75
C LYS A 66 -15.22 3.40 -15.11
N ARG A 67 -14.96 2.27 -15.78
CA ARG A 67 -15.65 1.89 -17.03
C ARG A 67 -17.14 1.63 -16.80
N TYR A 68 -17.51 0.92 -15.74
CA TYR A 68 -18.91 0.64 -15.43
C TYR A 68 -19.70 1.90 -15.05
N LYS A 69 -19.08 2.84 -14.34
CA LYS A 69 -19.72 4.13 -14.03
C LYS A 69 -20.12 4.92 -15.28
N ASN A 70 -19.38 4.77 -16.38
CA ASN A 70 -19.62 5.49 -17.63
C ASN A 70 -20.63 4.79 -18.55
N ARG A 71 -21.02 3.54 -18.26
CA ARG A 71 -22.05 2.82 -19.03
C ARG A 71 -23.42 3.11 -18.40
N GLN A 72 -24.36 3.57 -19.21
CA GLN A 72 -25.74 3.90 -18.79
C GLN A 72 -26.72 2.74 -18.96
N ASP A 73 -26.27 1.62 -19.52
CA ASP A 73 -27.11 0.45 -19.78
C ASP A 73 -27.43 -0.24 -18.43
N ASP A 74 -28.72 -0.29 -18.08
CA ASP A 74 -29.29 -0.81 -16.83
C ASP A 74 -28.92 -0.05 -15.54
N TYR A 75 -29.41 1.19 -15.45
CA TYR A 75 -29.32 2.00 -14.23
C TYR A 75 -30.06 1.32 -13.06
N ASN A 76 -29.28 0.81 -12.10
CA ASN A 76 -29.75 0.34 -10.79
C ASN A 76 -29.09 1.20 -9.71
N LEU A 77 -29.90 1.83 -8.84
CA LEU A 77 -29.47 2.72 -7.78
C LEU A 77 -28.44 2.06 -6.84
N SER A 78 -28.68 0.80 -6.47
CA SER A 78 -27.79 0.03 -5.59
C SER A 78 -26.43 -0.23 -6.24
N LYS A 79 -26.41 -0.66 -7.51
CA LYS A 79 -25.16 -0.89 -8.26
C LYS A 79 -24.36 0.42 -8.44
N SER A 80 -25.05 1.52 -8.73
CA SER A 80 -24.42 2.83 -8.91
C SER A 80 -23.77 3.33 -7.61
N TYR A 81 -24.43 3.13 -6.47
CA TYR A 81 -23.89 3.44 -5.15
C TYR A 81 -22.64 2.61 -4.85
N GLN A 82 -22.70 1.29 -5.01
CA GLN A 82 -21.56 0.39 -4.77
C GLN A 82 -20.35 0.73 -5.66
N ILE A 83 -20.56 1.01 -6.95
CA ILE A 83 -19.48 1.42 -7.86
C ILE A 83 -18.87 2.75 -7.41
N SER A 84 -19.70 3.72 -7.01
CA SER A 84 -19.23 5.02 -6.53
C SER A 84 -18.42 4.91 -5.25
N GLU A 85 -18.87 4.07 -4.31
CA GLU A 85 -18.16 3.76 -3.07
C GLU A 85 -16.83 3.07 -3.35
N ASN A 86 -16.83 2.01 -4.17
CA ASN A 86 -15.61 1.30 -4.58
C ASN A 86 -14.58 2.22 -5.22
N ILE A 87 -15.00 3.14 -6.11
CA ILE A 87 -14.09 4.12 -6.73
C ILE A 87 -13.47 5.04 -5.68
N VAL A 88 -14.24 5.48 -4.69
CA VAL A 88 -13.74 6.38 -3.64
C VAL A 88 -12.79 5.64 -2.72
N THR A 89 -13.11 4.41 -2.32
CA THR A 89 -12.23 3.56 -1.53
C THR A 89 -10.92 3.30 -2.27
N LEU A 90 -10.96 2.96 -3.55
CA LEU A 90 -9.76 2.71 -4.36
C LEU A 90 -8.93 3.97 -4.61
N LYS A 91 -9.54 5.16 -4.66
CA LYS A 91 -8.80 6.43 -4.68
C LYS A 91 -8.00 6.68 -3.40
N PHE A 92 -8.36 6.02 -2.30
CA PHE A 92 -7.63 6.08 -1.05
C PHE A 92 -6.56 4.97 -0.97
N ILE A 93 -6.94 3.72 -1.22
CA ILE A 93 -6.05 2.56 -1.07
C ILE A 93 -4.93 2.58 -2.11
N LEU A 94 -5.24 2.88 -3.38
CA LEU A 94 -4.25 2.75 -4.46
C LEU A 94 -3.01 3.65 -4.28
N PRO A 95 -3.13 4.94 -3.88
CA PRO A 95 -1.95 5.74 -3.57
C PRO A 95 -1.12 5.21 -2.39
N LEU A 96 -1.76 4.60 -1.38
CA LEU A 96 -1.03 3.98 -0.26
C LEU A 96 -0.24 2.76 -0.74
N ASP A 97 -0.88 1.87 -1.48
CA ASP A 97 -0.29 0.65 -2.01
C ASP A 97 0.89 0.96 -2.95
N ILE A 98 0.71 1.93 -3.86
CA ILE A 98 1.80 2.40 -4.75
C ILE A 98 2.95 2.99 -3.93
N ALA A 99 2.67 3.83 -2.94
CA ALA A 99 3.72 4.42 -2.11
C ALA A 99 4.51 3.32 -1.38
N PHE A 100 3.81 2.37 -0.74
CA PHE A 100 4.45 1.29 -0.03
C PHE A 100 5.30 0.41 -0.94
N ALA A 101 4.77 0.04 -2.12
CA ALA A 101 5.49 -0.72 -3.13
C ALA A 101 6.79 -0.03 -3.56
N LEU A 102 6.74 1.29 -3.80
CA LEU A 102 7.91 2.08 -4.20
C LEU A 102 8.97 2.13 -3.10
N PHE A 103 8.59 2.51 -1.88
CA PHE A 103 9.53 2.62 -0.76
C PHE A 103 10.16 1.27 -0.40
N LEU A 104 9.36 0.20 -0.35
CA LEU A 104 9.85 -1.15 -0.06
C LEU A 104 10.76 -1.67 -1.18
N SER A 105 10.42 -1.43 -2.44
CA SER A 105 11.25 -1.80 -3.60
C SER A 105 12.59 -1.06 -3.60
N THR A 106 12.60 0.25 -3.33
CA THR A 106 13.83 1.04 -3.23
C THR A 106 14.70 0.55 -2.08
N HIS A 107 14.11 0.30 -0.90
CA HIS A 107 14.83 -0.24 0.25
C HIS A 107 15.50 -1.60 -0.07
N LEU A 108 14.74 -2.54 -0.63
CA LEU A 108 15.23 -3.89 -0.93
C LEU A 108 16.27 -3.88 -2.05
N THR A 109 16.04 -3.12 -3.12
CA THR A 109 17.00 -2.98 -4.22
C THR A 109 18.31 -2.37 -3.74
N GLY A 110 18.23 -1.29 -2.95
CA GLY A 110 19.41 -0.67 -2.34
C GLY A 110 20.16 -1.63 -1.41
N ALA A 111 19.44 -2.41 -0.61
CA ALA A 111 20.04 -3.40 0.28
C ALA A 111 20.74 -4.53 -0.49
N VAL A 112 20.21 -4.97 -1.64
CA VAL A 112 20.87 -5.94 -2.53
C VAL A 112 22.17 -5.38 -3.09
N ILE A 113 22.14 -4.17 -3.64
CA ILE A 113 23.31 -3.51 -4.21
C ILE A 113 24.40 -3.34 -3.16
N LEU A 114 24.03 -2.86 -1.97
CA LEU A 114 24.97 -2.64 -0.88
C LEU A 114 25.62 -3.95 -0.40
N ARG A 115 24.86 -5.06 -0.36
CA ARG A 115 25.41 -6.39 -0.07
C ARG A 115 26.38 -6.89 -1.13
N ALA A 116 26.06 -6.69 -2.40
CA ALA A 116 26.95 -7.05 -3.50
C ALA A 116 28.27 -6.29 -3.42
N MET A 117 28.26 -5.06 -2.88
CA MET A 117 29.45 -4.22 -2.70
C MET A 117 30.16 -4.42 -1.36
N LYS A 118 29.73 -5.36 -0.50
CA LYS A 118 30.25 -5.52 0.87
C LYS A 118 31.78 -5.67 0.93
N SER A 119 32.38 -6.36 -0.04
CA SER A 119 33.84 -6.56 -0.11
C SER A 119 34.63 -5.31 -0.50
N SER A 120 33.97 -4.32 -1.10
CA SER A 120 34.59 -3.13 -1.69
C SER A 120 34.37 -1.86 -0.86
N VAL A 121 33.56 -1.94 0.20
CA VAL A 121 33.16 -0.79 1.03
C VAL A 121 33.68 -1.01 2.45
N SER A 122 34.21 0.05 3.07
CA SER A 122 34.64 -0.01 4.47
C SER A 122 33.45 -0.36 5.39
N PRO A 123 33.66 -1.08 6.51
CA PRO A 123 32.57 -1.44 7.41
C PRO A 123 31.75 -0.22 7.88
N ALA A 124 32.42 0.89 8.20
CA ALA A 124 31.75 2.13 8.62
C ALA A 124 30.80 2.69 7.53
N ASN A 125 31.25 2.75 6.28
CA ASN A 125 30.43 3.23 5.17
C ASN A 125 29.30 2.25 4.83
N PHE A 126 29.54 0.95 4.98
CA PHE A 126 28.52 -0.08 4.80
C PHE A 126 27.37 0.09 5.80
N HIS A 127 27.68 0.35 7.07
CA HIS A 127 26.68 0.63 8.09
C HIS A 127 25.93 1.94 7.83
N ALA A 128 26.64 3.03 7.53
CA ALA A 128 26.02 4.33 7.24
C ALA A 128 25.06 4.26 6.05
N CYS A 129 25.43 3.58 4.96
CA CYS A 129 24.56 3.39 3.80
C CYS A 129 23.30 2.56 4.15
N TYR A 130 23.43 1.56 5.01
CA TYR A 130 22.29 0.76 5.47
C TYR A 130 21.31 1.59 6.31
N ASP A 131 21.82 2.47 7.17
CA ASP A 131 20.99 3.38 7.97
C ASP A 131 20.22 4.36 7.09
N ILE A 132 20.84 4.86 6.03
CA ILE A 132 20.16 5.69 5.03
C ILE A 132 19.02 4.91 4.36
N LEU A 133 19.29 3.69 3.89
CA LEU A 133 18.26 2.82 3.28
C LEU A 133 17.10 2.50 4.22
N TYR A 134 17.36 2.41 5.52
CA TYR A 134 16.35 2.19 6.54
C TYR A 134 15.51 3.44 6.81
N ASN A 135 16.13 4.62 6.82
CA ASN A 135 15.41 5.88 6.92
C ASN A 135 14.46 6.11 5.72
N ILE A 136 14.80 5.60 4.53
CA ILE A 136 13.90 5.63 3.37
C ILE A 136 12.60 4.88 3.68
N ILE A 137 12.63 3.69 4.30
CA ILE A 137 11.40 2.98 4.63
C ILE A 137 10.63 3.63 5.78
N HIS A 138 11.30 4.38 6.67
CA HIS A 138 10.61 5.19 7.70
C HIS A 138 9.93 6.42 7.09
N LEU A 139 10.51 6.98 6.03
CA LEU A 139 9.92 8.08 5.29
C LEU A 139 8.56 7.70 4.67
N HIS A 140 8.35 6.41 4.38
CA HIS A 140 7.04 5.91 3.96
C HIS A 140 5.95 6.28 4.97
N SER A 141 6.18 6.14 6.28
CA SER A 141 5.20 6.47 7.32
C SER A 141 4.75 7.93 7.26
N LEU A 142 5.68 8.84 6.96
CA LEU A 142 5.36 10.26 6.74
C LEU A 142 4.51 10.44 5.48
N VAL A 143 4.84 9.76 4.38
CA VAL A 143 4.07 9.80 3.14
C VAL A 143 2.67 9.22 3.35
N THR A 144 2.52 8.11 4.06
CA THR A 144 1.22 7.53 4.42
C THR A 144 0.37 8.54 5.20
N LEU A 145 0.96 9.24 6.18
CA LEU A 145 0.26 10.28 6.92
C LEU A 145 -0.19 11.43 6.02
N LEU A 146 0.66 11.90 5.10
CA LEU A 146 0.30 12.96 4.15
C LEU A 146 -0.84 12.54 3.22
N ILE A 147 -0.82 11.29 2.72
CA ILE A 147 -1.91 10.75 1.90
C ILE A 147 -3.19 10.68 2.75
N PHE A 148 -3.10 10.20 3.99
CA PHE A 148 -4.25 10.13 4.90
C PHE A 148 -4.86 11.51 5.17
N LEU A 149 -4.04 12.52 5.46
CA LEU A 149 -4.50 13.90 5.67
C LEU A 149 -5.16 14.49 4.43
N ARG A 150 -4.60 14.24 3.24
CA ARG A 150 -5.20 14.65 1.97
C ARG A 150 -6.55 13.99 1.74
N CYS A 151 -6.67 12.71 2.06
CA CYS A 151 -7.91 11.96 1.89
C CYS A 151 -8.95 12.30 2.95
N ALA A 152 -8.57 12.56 4.20
CA ALA A 152 -9.47 13.04 5.25
C ALA A 152 -10.14 14.37 4.85
N LYS A 153 -9.38 15.30 4.26
CA LYS A 153 -9.94 16.53 3.67
C LYS A 153 -10.96 16.22 2.56
N TYR A 154 -10.67 15.24 1.71
CA TYR A 154 -11.57 14.80 0.65
C TYR A 154 -12.88 14.20 1.20
N PHE A 155 -12.81 13.35 2.23
CA PHE A 155 -14.00 12.77 2.86
C PHE A 155 -14.86 13.81 3.58
N LYS A 156 -14.24 14.80 4.24
CA LYS A 156 -14.97 15.90 4.89
C LYS A 156 -15.77 16.76 3.88
N ALA A 157 -15.29 16.87 2.65
CA ALA A 157 -15.99 17.58 1.56
C ALA A 157 -17.07 16.73 0.84
N ARG A 158 -17.13 15.41 1.11
CA ARG A 158 -18.01 14.46 0.43
C ARG A 158 -19.51 14.57 0.74
N PRO A 159 -19.98 14.82 1.99
CA PRO A 159 -21.44 14.89 2.25
C PRO A 159 -22.13 15.96 1.39
N VAL A 160 -21.46 17.09 1.16
CA VAL A 160 -21.94 18.19 0.31
C VAL A 160 -22.10 17.76 -1.16
N MET A 161 -21.20 16.93 -1.69
CA MET A 161 -21.29 16.49 -3.09
C MET A 161 -22.33 15.39 -3.33
N ILE A 162 -22.57 14.50 -2.36
CA ILE A 162 -23.57 13.43 -2.50
C ILE A 162 -24.98 14.02 -2.55
N GLU A 163 -25.26 15.04 -1.76
CA GLU A 163 -26.56 15.74 -1.73
C GLU A 163 -26.86 16.45 -3.05
N ILE A 164 -25.84 17.09 -3.66
CA ILE A 164 -25.95 17.74 -4.97
C ILE A 164 -26.21 16.70 -6.07
N ASP A 165 -25.52 15.55 -6.04
CA ASP A 165 -25.67 14.50 -7.08
C ASP A 165 -27.05 13.82 -6.95
N GLN A 166 -27.54 13.59 -5.72
CA GLN A 166 -28.90 13.08 -5.49
C GLN A 166 -29.97 14.05 -6.01
N HIS A 167 -29.85 15.35 -5.73
CA HIS A 167 -30.76 16.36 -6.27
C HIS A 167 -30.77 16.38 -7.80
N ARG A 168 -29.60 16.29 -8.43
CA ARG A 168 -29.46 16.29 -9.90
C ARG A 168 -30.08 15.05 -10.54
N VAL A 169 -29.89 13.88 -9.93
CA VAL A 169 -30.49 12.61 -10.38
C VAL A 169 -32.01 12.62 -10.21
N MET A 170 -32.52 13.15 -9.09
CA MET A 170 -33.95 13.32 -8.87
C MET A 170 -34.56 14.23 -9.97
N TYR A 171 -33.91 15.35 -10.26
CA TYR A 171 -34.34 16.29 -11.31
C TYR A 171 -34.39 15.64 -12.71
N LEU A 172 -33.31 14.93 -13.09
CA LEU A 172 -33.23 14.24 -14.38
C LEU A 172 -34.26 13.11 -14.52
N SER A 173 -34.52 12.37 -13.43
CA SER A 173 -35.55 11.33 -13.41
C SER A 173 -36.97 11.91 -13.54
N SER A 174 -37.18 13.11 -12.99
CA SER A 174 -38.45 13.83 -13.07
C SER A 174 -38.69 14.38 -14.48
N CYS A 175 -37.67 14.98 -15.11
CA CYS A 175 -37.73 15.44 -16.51
C CYS A 175 -38.01 14.30 -17.50
N LYS A 176 -37.41 13.11 -17.26
CA LYS A 176 -37.62 11.93 -18.11
C LYS A 176 -39.04 11.37 -17.99
N ARG A 177 -39.67 11.48 -16.81
CA ARG A 177 -41.09 11.09 -16.60
C ARG A 177 -42.08 12.10 -17.16
N SER A 178 -41.75 13.38 -17.17
CA SER A 178 -42.64 14.44 -17.65
C SER A 178 -42.65 14.61 -19.18
N GLY A 179 -41.95 13.76 -19.94
CA GLY A 179 -41.93 13.82 -21.41
C GLY A 179 -41.31 15.10 -21.98
N LEU A 180 -40.71 15.94 -21.14
CA LEU A 180 -40.00 17.14 -21.57
C LEU A 180 -38.68 16.71 -22.20
N LYS A 181 -38.66 16.73 -23.53
CA LYS A 181 -37.42 16.70 -24.31
C LYS A 181 -36.64 17.98 -23.97
N THR A 182 -35.49 17.81 -23.34
CA THR A 182 -34.42 18.82 -23.25
C THR A 182 -33.93 19.19 -24.64
#